data_AF-A0A9D0XJW8-F1
#
_entry.id   AF-A0A9D0XJW8-F1
#
_cell.length_a   1.000
_cell.length_b   1.000
_cell.length_c   1.000
_cell.angle_alpha   90.00
_cell.angle_beta   90.00
_cell.angle_gamma   90.00
#
_symmetry.space_group_name_H-M   'P 1'
#
loop_
_entity.id
_entity.type
_entity.pdbx_description
1 polymer ?
#
loop_
_entity_poly.entity_id
_entity_poly.type
_entity_poly.pdbx_seq_one_letter_code
_entity_poly.pdbx_strand_id
1 'polypeptide(L)'
;PNVKVVYTRYYDRHKQPADYYMFIPRFVNNGHMASGAFPPAEIVYEEKVDDTTIGVISKRVAPFEKQAADAEKQKNFAEAIRLYNQEVQARPKNDVAWMGLVRCYQATQDFPNMKKALDGALKLSNTYNTVHFFYGIYYMNTGDKTKAKEAFEKAVDLNYKNSAAHYYLASLYGQEGNPAKVVEAIEMYDKTGGNIAQAYDMGINAAQATGNTLLATFWKAKKAYFNKNYQESFNLVRQALRIDPKYKPALDLNKVYEESLKNN
;
A
#
# COMPACT_ATOMS: atom_id res chain seq x y z
N PRO A 1 11.56 -10.86 -38.08
CA PRO A 1 10.45 -10.37 -37.23
C PRO A 1 10.76 -8.98 -36.66
N ASN A 2 9.89 -7.99 -36.88
CA ASN A 2 10.05 -6.64 -36.30
C ASN A 2 9.52 -6.63 -34.85
N VAL A 3 10.22 -7.34 -33.96
CA VAL A 3 9.84 -7.45 -32.54
C VAL A 3 10.76 -6.55 -31.72
N LYS A 4 10.18 -5.60 -30.98
CA LYS A 4 10.90 -4.76 -30.01
C LYS A 4 10.58 -5.23 -28.60
N VAL A 5 11.60 -5.57 -27.83
CA VAL A 5 11.45 -6.03 -26.44
C VAL A 5 11.79 -4.89 -25.49
N VAL A 6 10.93 -4.68 -24.48
CA VAL A 6 11.16 -3.75 -23.37
C VAL A 6 10.85 -4.45 -22.05
N TYR A 7 11.60 -4.11 -21.01
CA TYR A 7 11.38 -4.63 -19.66
C TYR A 7 10.49 -3.69 -18.84
N THR A 8 9.52 -4.24 -18.11
CA THR A 8 8.72 -3.51 -17.12
C THR A 8 8.35 -4.43 -15.95
N ARG A 9 8.16 -3.84 -14.77
CA ARG A 9 7.66 -4.59 -13.61
C ARG A 9 6.20 -5.00 -13.84
N TYR A 10 5.77 -6.12 -13.27
CA TYR A 10 4.38 -6.60 -13.41
C TYR A 10 3.33 -5.53 -13.07
N TYR A 11 3.56 -4.79 -11.98
CA TYR A 11 2.66 -3.72 -11.51
C TYR A 11 2.69 -2.47 -12.39
N ASP A 12 3.76 -2.29 -13.17
CA ASP A 12 3.99 -1.13 -14.04
C ASP A 12 3.64 -1.43 -15.50
N ARG A 13 3.09 -2.62 -15.80
CA ARG A 13 2.78 -3.05 -17.18
C ARG A 13 1.86 -2.08 -17.92
N HIS A 14 0.94 -1.44 -17.20
CA HIS A 14 0.04 -0.42 -17.75
C HIS A 14 0.79 0.80 -18.30
N LYS A 15 2.03 1.07 -17.84
CA LYS A 15 2.83 2.24 -18.26
C LYS A 15 3.49 2.07 -19.62
N GLN A 16 3.71 0.83 -20.08
CA GLN A 16 4.39 0.58 -21.36
C GLN A 16 3.37 0.38 -22.49
N PRO A 17 3.57 1.01 -23.67
CA PRO A 17 2.81 0.67 -24.87
C PRO A 17 3.35 -0.64 -25.46
N ALA A 18 2.74 -1.78 -25.11
CA ALA A 18 3.07 -3.06 -25.72
C ALA A 18 1.80 -3.79 -26.18
N ASP A 19 1.91 -4.47 -27.32
CA ASP A 19 0.87 -5.31 -27.92
C ASP A 19 0.74 -6.65 -27.20
N TYR A 20 1.86 -7.16 -26.69
CA TYR A 20 1.95 -8.40 -25.94
C TYR A 20 2.77 -8.21 -24.68
N TYR A 21 2.40 -8.90 -23.61
CA TYR A 21 3.19 -9.03 -22.39
C TYR A 21 3.58 -10.48 -22.18
N MET A 22 4.84 -10.71 -21.85
CA MET A 22 5.33 -12.01 -21.41
C MET A 22 5.67 -11.94 -19.93
N PHE A 23 5.01 -12.75 -19.11
CA PHE A 23 5.24 -12.80 -17.67
C PHE A 23 5.71 -14.18 -17.27
N ILE A 24 6.92 -14.23 -16.70
CA ILE A 24 7.53 -15.43 -16.13
C ILE A 24 7.80 -15.11 -14.65
N PRO A 25 7.43 -15.99 -13.69
CA PRO A 25 7.25 -15.71 -12.27
C PRO A 25 8.56 -15.60 -11.49
N ARG A 26 9.60 -14.97 -12.04
CA ARG A 26 10.78 -14.59 -11.25
C ARG A 26 10.43 -13.64 -10.10
N PHE A 27 9.30 -12.92 -10.22
CA PHE A 27 8.81 -11.94 -9.24
C PHE A 27 7.33 -12.10 -8.87
N VAL A 28 6.66 -13.17 -9.30
CA VAL A 28 5.29 -13.49 -8.87
C VAL A 28 5.40 -14.43 -7.66
N ASN A 29 4.96 -13.96 -6.49
CA ASN A 29 5.01 -14.73 -5.25
C ASN A 29 3.64 -15.30 -4.88
N ASN A 30 3.58 -16.12 -3.83
CA ASN A 30 2.34 -16.76 -3.37
C ASN A 30 1.19 -15.76 -3.15
N GLY A 31 1.47 -14.57 -2.60
CA GLY A 31 0.46 -13.54 -2.39
C GLY A 31 -0.16 -13.03 -3.70
N HIS A 32 0.58 -13.02 -4.81
CA HIS A 32 0.06 -12.62 -6.13
C HIS A 32 -0.74 -13.72 -6.80
N MET A 33 -0.31 -14.97 -6.63
CA MET A 33 -1.07 -16.13 -7.08
C MET A 33 -2.41 -16.20 -6.34
N ALA A 34 -2.39 -15.95 -5.03
CA ALA A 34 -3.58 -15.90 -4.21
C ALA A 34 -4.49 -14.71 -4.59
N SER A 35 -3.92 -13.54 -4.93
CA SER A 35 -4.71 -12.32 -5.20
C SER A 35 -5.51 -12.35 -6.49
N GLY A 36 -5.42 -13.40 -7.32
CA GLY A 36 -6.15 -13.53 -8.58
C GLY A 36 -5.81 -12.45 -9.63
N ALA A 37 -4.84 -11.58 -9.32
CA ALA A 37 -4.33 -10.55 -10.21
C ALA A 37 -3.35 -11.15 -11.22
N PHE A 38 -2.75 -12.30 -10.91
CA PHE A 38 -2.01 -13.13 -11.84
C PHE A 38 -2.71 -14.51 -11.92
N PRO A 39 -2.83 -15.10 -13.13
CA PRO A 39 -2.42 -14.54 -14.41
C PRO A 39 -3.28 -13.32 -14.84
N PRO A 40 -2.70 -12.39 -15.63
CA PRO A 40 -3.41 -11.22 -16.14
C PRO A 40 -4.55 -11.60 -17.10
N ALA A 41 -5.43 -10.64 -17.38
CA ALA A 41 -6.44 -10.77 -18.42
C ALA A 41 -5.84 -11.01 -19.82
N GLU A 42 -6.64 -11.60 -20.71
CA GLU A 42 -6.33 -11.81 -22.14
C GLU A 42 -5.10 -12.66 -22.42
N ILE A 43 -5.05 -13.83 -21.79
CA ILE A 43 -4.01 -14.82 -21.99
C ILE A 43 -4.14 -15.44 -23.39
N VAL A 44 -3.10 -15.28 -24.20
CA VAL A 44 -2.98 -15.95 -25.52
C VAL A 44 -2.13 -17.22 -25.44
N TYR A 45 -1.30 -17.34 -24.41
CA TYR A 45 -0.54 -18.55 -24.09
C TYR A 45 -0.37 -18.66 -22.57
N GLU A 46 -0.56 -19.86 -22.03
CA GLU A 46 -0.40 -20.16 -20.61
C GLU A 46 0.49 -21.38 -20.43
N GLU A 47 1.57 -21.23 -19.66
CA GLU A 47 2.41 -22.34 -19.21
C GLU A 47 2.00 -22.74 -17.79
N LYS A 48 1.76 -24.04 -17.56
CA LYS A 48 1.37 -24.57 -16.25
C LYS A 48 2.25 -25.72 -15.81
N VAL A 49 2.48 -25.81 -14.51
CA VAL A 49 3.04 -26.97 -13.82
C VAL A 49 2.10 -27.29 -12.65
N ASP A 50 1.59 -28.52 -12.59
CA ASP A 50 0.64 -28.96 -11.54
C ASP A 50 -0.51 -27.95 -11.33
N ASP A 51 -1.20 -27.60 -12.42
CA ASP A 51 -2.28 -26.59 -12.48
C ASP A 51 -1.91 -25.16 -12.07
N THR A 52 -0.65 -24.91 -11.72
CA THR A 52 -0.13 -23.60 -11.35
C THR A 52 0.40 -22.89 -12.57
N THR A 53 -0.13 -21.70 -12.87
CA THR A 53 0.39 -20.86 -13.95
C THR A 53 1.81 -20.39 -13.64
N ILE A 54 2.78 -20.83 -14.44
CA ILE A 54 4.21 -20.45 -14.33
C ILE A 54 4.67 -19.57 -15.49
N GLY A 55 3.78 -19.19 -16.39
CA GLY A 55 4.13 -18.32 -17.49
C GLY A 55 2.89 -17.92 -18.26
N VAL A 56 2.83 -16.67 -18.70
CA VAL A 56 1.79 -16.26 -19.65
C VAL A 56 2.35 -15.35 -20.73
N ILE A 57 1.75 -15.45 -21.91
CA ILE A 57 1.74 -14.36 -22.88
C ILE A 57 0.32 -13.81 -22.89
N SER A 58 0.16 -12.52 -22.63
CA SER A 58 -1.13 -11.83 -22.76
C SER A 58 -1.10 -10.81 -23.87
N LYS A 59 -2.24 -10.58 -24.51
CA LYS A 59 -2.40 -9.57 -25.58
C LYS A 59 -3.09 -8.34 -25.03
N ARG A 60 -2.56 -7.15 -25.35
CA ARG A 60 -3.28 -5.90 -25.10
C ARG A 60 -4.39 -5.75 -26.14
N VAL A 61 -5.64 -5.72 -25.68
CA VAL A 61 -6.80 -5.58 -26.57
C VAL A 61 -7.25 -4.12 -26.69
N ALA A 62 -7.02 -3.28 -25.67
CA ALA A 62 -7.34 -1.85 -25.70
C ALA A 62 -6.34 -0.99 -24.92
N PRO A 63 -6.09 0.28 -25.34
CA PRO A 63 -5.19 1.20 -24.65
C PRO A 63 -5.87 1.98 -23.49
N PHE A 64 -7.15 1.72 -23.20
CA PHE A 64 -7.92 2.50 -22.24
C PHE A 64 -7.26 2.56 -20.86
N GLU A 65 -6.71 1.45 -20.36
CA GLU A 65 -5.93 1.40 -19.12
C GLU A 65 -4.80 2.46 -19.04
N LYS A 66 -3.98 2.59 -20.10
CA LYS A 66 -2.87 3.56 -20.13
C LYS A 66 -3.39 4.99 -20.14
N GLN A 67 -4.38 5.26 -20.98
CA GLN A 67 -4.99 6.59 -21.11
C GLN A 67 -5.68 7.00 -19.80
N ALA A 68 -6.37 6.05 -19.15
CA ALA A 68 -7.01 6.25 -17.86
C ALA A 68 -5.99 6.59 -16.77
N ALA A 69 -4.87 5.85 -16.70
CA ALA A 69 -3.80 6.12 -15.76
C ALA A 69 -3.13 7.49 -15.99
N ASP A 70 -2.99 7.92 -17.25
CA ASP A 70 -2.49 9.25 -17.58
C ASP A 70 -3.47 10.36 -17.17
N ALA A 71 -4.77 10.17 -17.41
CA ALA A 71 -5.82 11.07 -16.96
C ALA A 71 -5.90 11.16 -15.42
N GLU A 72 -5.78 10.02 -14.73
CA GLU A 72 -5.71 9.93 -13.26
C GLU A 72 -4.52 10.74 -12.73
N LYS A 73 -3.34 10.58 -13.33
CA LYS A 73 -2.13 11.34 -12.96
C LYS A 73 -2.29 12.84 -13.17
N GLN A 74 -3.04 13.25 -14.20
CA GLN A 74 -3.40 14.64 -14.47
C GLN A 74 -4.54 15.16 -13.58
N LYS A 75 -5.06 14.33 -12.67
CA LYS A 75 -6.25 14.60 -11.84
C LYS A 75 -7.52 14.88 -12.65
N ASN A 76 -7.54 14.50 -13.93
CA ASN A 76 -8.76 14.50 -14.74
C ASN A 76 -9.56 13.23 -14.42
N PHE A 77 -10.17 13.22 -13.22
CA PHE A 77 -10.85 12.04 -12.70
C PHE A 77 -12.07 11.65 -13.52
N ALA A 78 -12.77 12.61 -14.13
CA ALA A 78 -13.93 12.32 -14.98
C ALA A 78 -13.53 11.45 -16.20
N GLU A 79 -12.45 11.84 -16.89
CA GLU A 79 -11.96 11.08 -18.04
C GLU A 79 -11.33 9.75 -17.62
N ALA A 80 -10.58 9.73 -16.51
CA ALA A 80 -10.02 8.50 -15.96
C ALA A 80 -11.12 7.48 -15.63
N ILE A 81 -12.20 7.90 -14.97
CA ILE A 81 -13.36 7.06 -14.65
C ILE A 81 -14.03 6.54 -15.93
N ARG A 82 -14.22 7.40 -16.94
CA ARG A 82 -14.81 6.99 -18.22
C ARG A 82 -13.99 5.89 -18.88
N LEU A 83 -12.68 6.09 -19.00
CA LEU A 83 -11.75 5.15 -19.62
C LEU A 83 -11.60 3.85 -18.82
N TYR A 84 -11.47 3.94 -17.49
CA TYR A 84 -11.41 2.75 -16.65
C TYR A 84 -12.72 1.95 -16.69
N ASN A 85 -13.89 2.59 -16.83
CA ASN A 85 -15.15 1.88 -17.02
C ASN A 85 -15.20 1.12 -18.35
N GLN A 86 -14.75 1.74 -19.45
CA GLN A 86 -14.61 1.04 -20.74
C GLN A 86 -13.65 -0.15 -20.64
N GLU A 87 -12.57 0.03 -19.89
CA GLU A 87 -11.55 -0.96 -19.65
C GLU A 87 -12.09 -2.18 -18.87
N VAL A 88 -12.81 -1.99 -17.76
CA VAL A 88 -13.36 -3.13 -16.99
C VAL A 88 -14.52 -3.82 -17.69
N GLN A 89 -15.24 -3.12 -18.58
CA GLN A 89 -16.24 -3.75 -19.46
C GLN A 89 -15.60 -4.65 -20.51
N ALA A 90 -14.50 -4.19 -21.13
CA ALA A 90 -13.76 -4.98 -22.12
C ALA A 90 -12.92 -6.09 -21.48
N ARG A 91 -12.32 -5.82 -20.32
CA ARG A 91 -11.38 -6.70 -19.61
C ARG A 91 -11.75 -6.77 -18.12
N PRO A 92 -12.80 -7.54 -17.75
CA PRO A 92 -13.29 -7.60 -16.38
C PRO A 92 -12.30 -8.22 -15.38
N LYS A 93 -11.24 -8.89 -15.86
CA LYS A 93 -10.14 -9.42 -15.05
C LYS A 93 -8.96 -8.44 -14.85
N ASN A 94 -9.06 -7.22 -15.36
CA ASN A 94 -7.98 -6.23 -15.20
C ASN A 94 -8.03 -5.57 -13.80
N ASP A 95 -7.20 -6.07 -12.88
CA ASP A 95 -7.05 -5.55 -11.52
C ASP A 95 -6.65 -4.07 -11.48
N VAL A 96 -5.74 -3.65 -12.37
CA VAL A 96 -5.25 -2.26 -12.42
C VAL A 96 -6.39 -1.29 -12.73
N ALA A 97 -7.30 -1.67 -13.63
CA ALA A 97 -8.45 -0.85 -14.00
C ALA A 97 -9.49 -0.76 -12.88
N TRP A 98 -9.79 -1.88 -12.21
CA TRP A 98 -10.67 -1.88 -11.03
C TRP A 98 -10.10 -1.01 -9.91
N MET A 99 -8.81 -1.15 -9.61
CA MET A 99 -8.16 -0.32 -8.59
C MET A 99 -8.05 1.15 -9.03
N GLY A 100 -7.94 1.42 -10.33
CA GLY A 100 -8.05 2.75 -10.91
C GLY A 100 -9.39 3.42 -10.60
N LEU A 101 -10.51 2.72 -10.85
CA LEU A 101 -11.84 3.18 -10.48
C LEU A 101 -11.95 3.47 -8.99
N VAL A 102 -11.48 2.56 -8.12
CA VAL A 102 -11.50 2.75 -6.66
C VAL A 102 -10.78 4.04 -6.25
N ARG A 103 -9.57 4.28 -6.77
CA ARG A 103 -8.80 5.50 -6.45
C ARG A 103 -9.47 6.77 -6.99
N CYS A 104 -9.99 6.73 -8.22
CA CYS A 104 -10.69 7.88 -8.78
C CYS A 104 -11.97 8.21 -8.00
N TYR A 105 -12.80 7.20 -7.69
CA TYR A 105 -14.02 7.41 -6.90
C TYR A 105 -13.74 7.86 -5.47
N GLN A 106 -12.65 7.39 -4.85
CA GLN A 106 -12.19 7.93 -3.57
C GLN A 106 -11.82 9.42 -3.71
N ALA A 107 -11.05 9.78 -4.75
CA ALA A 107 -10.61 11.16 -4.97
C ALA A 107 -11.78 12.12 -5.24
N THR A 108 -12.86 11.64 -5.87
CA THR A 108 -14.09 12.40 -6.11
C THR A 108 -15.14 12.24 -5.02
N GLN A 109 -14.85 11.49 -3.96
CA GLN A 109 -15.77 11.16 -2.85
C GLN A 109 -17.09 10.51 -3.31
N ASP A 110 -17.08 9.81 -4.45
CA ASP A 110 -18.22 9.04 -4.95
C ASP A 110 -18.21 7.64 -4.31
N PHE A 111 -18.54 7.58 -3.03
CA PHE A 111 -18.56 6.34 -2.26
C PHE A 111 -19.53 5.28 -2.80
N PRO A 112 -20.73 5.63 -3.31
CA PRO A 112 -21.62 4.64 -3.93
C PRO A 112 -20.96 3.90 -5.10
N ASN A 113 -20.26 4.60 -6.00
CA ASN A 113 -19.57 3.93 -7.09
C ASN A 113 -18.22 3.32 -6.68
N MET A 114 -17.54 3.88 -5.67
CA MET A 114 -16.37 3.24 -5.05
C MET A 114 -16.72 1.84 -4.54
N LYS A 115 -17.88 1.67 -3.89
CA LYS A 115 -18.33 0.35 -3.42
C LYS A 115 -18.52 -0.65 -4.56
N LYS A 116 -19.15 -0.23 -5.67
CA LYS A 116 -19.32 -1.08 -6.86
C LYS A 116 -17.98 -1.48 -7.46
N ALA A 117 -17.02 -0.56 -7.52
CA ALA A 117 -15.67 -0.84 -8.01
C ALA A 117 -14.93 -1.81 -7.10
N LEU A 118 -15.07 -1.66 -5.77
CA LEU A 118 -14.52 -2.61 -4.79
C LEU A 118 -15.15 -4.01 -4.91
N ASP A 119 -16.46 -4.09 -5.13
CA ASP A 119 -17.16 -5.36 -5.39
C ASP A 119 -16.67 -6.02 -6.68
N GLY A 120 -16.44 -5.24 -7.74
CA GLY A 120 -15.82 -5.70 -8.97
C GLY A 120 -14.41 -6.24 -8.75
N ALA A 121 -13.57 -5.50 -8.02
CA ALA A 121 -12.20 -5.89 -7.70
C ALA A 121 -12.14 -7.16 -6.82
N LEU A 122 -13.07 -7.31 -5.86
CA LEU A 122 -13.13 -8.47 -4.97
C LEU A 122 -13.49 -9.77 -5.69
N LYS A 123 -14.20 -9.70 -6.82
CA LYS A 123 -14.49 -10.87 -7.67
C LYS A 123 -13.23 -11.46 -8.31
N LEU A 124 -12.13 -10.70 -8.40
CA LEU A 124 -10.85 -11.22 -8.89
C LEU A 124 -10.24 -12.19 -7.88
N SER A 125 -10.26 -11.83 -6.60
CA SER A 125 -9.90 -12.72 -5.49
C SER A 125 -10.34 -12.15 -4.15
N ASN A 126 -10.82 -13.05 -3.28
CA ASN A 126 -11.13 -12.74 -1.89
C ASN A 126 -9.89 -12.44 -1.03
N THR A 127 -8.68 -12.75 -1.50
CA THR A 127 -7.40 -12.47 -0.82
C THR A 127 -6.65 -11.28 -1.41
N TYR A 128 -7.28 -10.48 -2.27
CA TYR A 128 -6.66 -9.27 -2.81
C TYR A 128 -6.51 -8.20 -1.71
N ASN A 129 -5.37 -8.21 -1.00
CA ASN A 129 -5.10 -7.38 0.18
C ASN A 129 -5.38 -5.89 -0.03
N THR A 130 -5.07 -5.35 -1.22
CA THR A 130 -5.27 -3.93 -1.54
C THR A 130 -6.76 -3.57 -1.54
N VAL A 131 -7.63 -4.48 -1.98
CA VAL A 131 -9.09 -4.26 -1.96
C VAL A 131 -9.61 -4.14 -0.53
N HIS A 132 -9.14 -4.98 0.40
CA HIS A 132 -9.52 -4.90 1.82
C HIS A 132 -9.07 -3.60 2.47
N PHE A 133 -7.88 -3.10 2.12
CA PHE A 133 -7.44 -1.78 2.56
C PHE A 133 -8.40 -0.66 2.10
N PHE A 134 -8.78 -0.65 0.82
CA PHE A 134 -9.72 0.36 0.33
C PHE A 134 -11.16 0.16 0.83
N TYR A 135 -11.57 -1.05 1.20
CA TYR A 135 -12.80 -1.26 1.98
C TYR A 135 -12.72 -0.56 3.33
N GLY A 136 -11.58 -0.65 4.03
CA GLY A 136 -11.35 0.11 5.26
C GLY A 136 -11.51 1.61 5.04
N ILE A 137 -10.92 2.15 3.96
CA ILE A 137 -11.08 3.56 3.58
C ILE A 137 -12.54 3.91 3.29
N TYR A 138 -13.24 3.07 2.51
CA TYR A 138 -14.66 3.28 2.20
C TYR A 138 -15.48 3.37 3.49
N TYR A 139 -15.35 2.38 4.39
CA TYR A 139 -16.12 2.35 5.63
C TYR A 139 -15.77 3.50 6.59
N MET A 140 -14.51 3.94 6.63
CA MET A 140 -14.11 5.15 7.36
C MET A 140 -14.87 6.38 6.88
N ASN A 141 -15.00 6.55 5.56
CA ASN A 141 -15.65 7.72 4.97
C ASN A 141 -17.18 7.63 5.03
N THR A 142 -17.75 6.43 5.04
CA THR A 142 -19.21 6.23 5.22
C THR A 142 -19.63 6.10 6.67
N GLY A 143 -18.71 6.23 7.62
CA GLY A 143 -18.98 6.28 9.06
C GLY A 143 -19.10 4.93 9.79
N ASP A 144 -18.87 3.80 9.12
CA ASP A 144 -18.93 2.46 9.74
C ASP A 144 -17.55 2.06 10.27
N LYS A 145 -17.17 2.60 11.43
CA LYS A 145 -15.84 2.39 12.03
C LYS A 145 -15.56 0.92 12.36
N THR A 146 -16.59 0.15 12.71
CA THR A 146 -16.46 -1.28 13.01
C THR A 146 -16.03 -2.04 11.76
N LYS A 147 -16.76 -1.89 10.65
CA LYS A 147 -16.37 -2.54 9.39
C LYS A 147 -15.06 -2.00 8.83
N ALA A 148 -14.75 -0.72 9.07
CA ALA A 148 -13.46 -0.16 8.69
C ALA A 148 -12.31 -0.92 9.38
N LYS A 149 -12.41 -1.13 10.69
CA LYS A 149 -11.43 -1.87 11.47
C LYS A 149 -11.25 -3.29 10.96
N GLU A 150 -12.35 -4.03 10.80
CA GLU A 150 -12.32 -5.41 10.26
C GLU A 150 -11.64 -5.49 8.89
N ALA A 151 -11.92 -4.53 8.01
CA ALA A 151 -11.32 -4.48 6.68
C ALA A 151 -9.81 -4.17 6.72
N PHE A 152 -9.37 -3.27 7.61
CA PHE A 152 -7.94 -3.00 7.79
C PHE A 152 -7.20 -4.17 8.47
N GLU A 153 -7.81 -4.82 9.47
CA GLU A 153 -7.28 -6.04 10.11
C GLU A 153 -7.08 -7.12 9.04
N LYS A 154 -8.09 -7.38 8.21
CA LYS A 154 -7.97 -8.32 7.08
C LYS A 154 -6.90 -7.93 6.07
N ALA A 155 -6.71 -6.63 5.82
CA ALA A 155 -5.67 -6.15 4.91
C ALA A 155 -4.26 -6.44 5.45
N VAL A 156 -4.02 -6.28 6.76
CA VAL A 156 -2.72 -6.57 7.38
C VAL A 156 -2.50 -8.07 7.60
N ASP A 157 -3.56 -8.86 7.79
CA ASP A 157 -3.46 -10.33 7.82
C ASP A 157 -3.01 -10.89 6.47
N LEU A 158 -3.56 -10.35 5.37
CA LEU A 158 -3.18 -10.75 4.01
C LEU A 158 -1.82 -10.17 3.59
N ASN A 159 -1.46 -8.99 4.09
CA ASN A 159 -0.18 -8.36 3.82
C ASN A 159 0.27 -7.50 5.01
N TYR A 160 1.05 -8.09 5.91
CA TYR A 160 1.53 -7.42 7.11
C TYR A 160 2.38 -6.18 6.82
N LYS A 161 2.92 -6.03 5.60
CA LYS A 161 3.73 -4.88 5.17
C LYS A 161 2.91 -3.66 4.73
N ASN A 162 1.58 -3.72 4.83
CA ASN A 162 0.74 -2.57 4.53
C ASN A 162 0.81 -1.54 5.66
N SER A 163 1.84 -0.68 5.63
CA SER A 163 2.04 0.38 6.62
C SER A 163 0.83 1.32 6.71
N ALA A 164 0.21 1.68 5.58
CA ALA A 164 -0.97 2.52 5.59
C ALA A 164 -2.14 1.90 6.38
N ALA A 165 -2.38 0.59 6.26
CA ALA A 165 -3.41 -0.09 7.06
C ALA A 165 -3.11 -0.03 8.56
N HIS A 166 -1.85 -0.24 8.98
CA HIS A 166 -1.43 -0.09 10.39
C HIS A 166 -1.69 1.33 10.92
N TYR A 167 -1.46 2.36 10.10
CA TYR A 167 -1.78 3.74 10.47
C TYR A 167 -3.28 3.94 10.73
N TYR A 168 -4.16 3.43 9.87
CA TYR A 168 -5.61 3.56 10.09
C TYR A 168 -6.09 2.74 11.30
N LEU A 169 -5.51 1.56 11.54
CA LEU A 169 -5.77 0.79 12.76
C LEU A 169 -5.37 1.55 14.01
N ALA A 170 -4.18 2.18 14.04
CA ALA A 170 -3.77 3.04 15.14
C ALA A 170 -4.78 4.17 15.39
N SER A 171 -5.28 4.81 14.33
CA SER A 171 -6.29 5.86 14.47
C SER A 171 -7.61 5.34 15.06
N LEU A 172 -8.07 4.17 14.61
CA LEU A 172 -9.29 3.53 15.13
C LEU A 172 -9.13 3.11 16.59
N TYR A 173 -8.03 2.46 16.96
CA TYR A 173 -7.76 2.09 18.35
C TYR A 173 -7.61 3.31 19.27
N GLY A 174 -7.08 4.42 18.75
CA GLY A 174 -7.01 5.68 19.48
C GLY A 174 -8.40 6.25 19.79
N GLN A 175 -9.33 6.17 18.84
CA GLN A 175 -10.73 6.57 19.05
C GLN A 175 -11.47 5.64 20.03
N GLU A 176 -11.07 4.37 20.10
CA GLU A 176 -11.58 3.40 21.09
C GLU A 176 -10.94 3.57 22.48
N GLY A 177 -9.98 4.49 22.64
CA GLY A 177 -9.28 4.71 23.92
C GLY A 177 -8.37 3.54 24.31
N ASN A 178 -7.84 2.78 23.34
CA ASN A 178 -6.96 1.65 23.59
C ASN A 178 -5.48 1.98 23.24
N PRO A 179 -4.73 2.64 24.14
CA PRO A 179 -3.37 3.10 23.85
C PRO A 179 -2.39 1.94 23.64
N ALA A 180 -2.61 0.77 24.23
CA ALA A 180 -1.77 -0.41 24.00
C ALA A 180 -1.81 -0.85 22.54
N LYS A 181 -3.02 -0.97 21.97
CA LYS A 181 -3.17 -1.31 20.54
C LYS A 181 -2.69 -0.20 19.60
N VAL A 182 -2.78 1.07 20.01
CA VAL A 182 -2.16 2.18 19.25
C VAL A 182 -0.65 2.00 19.18
N VAL A 183 0.01 1.66 20.30
CA VAL A 183 1.44 1.41 20.33
C VAL A 183 1.82 0.28 19.37
N GLU A 184 1.15 -0.88 19.46
CA GLU A 184 1.41 -2.03 18.57
C GLU A 184 1.26 -1.66 17.09
N ALA A 185 0.19 -0.95 16.74
CA ALA A 185 -0.07 -0.53 15.36
C ALA A 185 0.98 0.46 14.85
N ILE A 186 1.46 1.40 15.67
CA ILE A 186 2.52 2.34 15.29
C ILE A 186 3.89 1.68 15.20
N GLU A 187 4.19 0.67 16.03
CA GLU A 187 5.40 -0.16 15.87
C GLU A 187 5.38 -0.89 14.53
N MET A 188 4.24 -1.48 14.16
CA MET A 188 4.09 -2.14 12.87
C MET A 188 4.14 -1.16 11.69
N TYR A 189 3.53 0.02 11.83
CA TYR A 189 3.67 1.13 10.88
C TYR A 189 5.14 1.47 10.61
N ASP A 190 5.92 1.68 11.68
CA ASP A 190 7.34 2.02 11.58
C ASP A 190 8.16 0.90 10.93
N LYS A 191 7.97 -0.34 11.41
CA LYS A 191 8.67 -1.55 10.93
C LYS A 191 8.41 -1.84 9.46
N THR A 192 7.26 -1.44 8.93
CA THR A 192 6.83 -1.72 7.56
C THR A 192 7.08 -0.57 6.59
N GLY A 193 7.89 0.43 6.99
CA GLY A 193 8.33 1.51 6.13
C GLY A 193 7.41 2.73 6.14
N GLY A 194 6.64 2.92 7.20
CA GLY A 194 5.89 4.15 7.45
C GLY A 194 6.79 5.39 7.44
N ASN A 195 6.31 6.47 6.83
CA ASN A 195 7.08 7.69 6.56
C ASN A 195 6.30 9.01 6.72
N ILE A 196 5.09 8.94 7.27
CA ILE A 196 4.22 10.08 7.55
C ILE A 196 4.53 10.52 8.98
N ALA A 197 5.14 11.70 9.14
CA ALA A 197 5.56 12.21 10.45
C ALA A 197 4.39 12.30 11.44
N GLN A 198 3.20 12.67 10.96
CA GLN A 198 1.97 12.82 11.74
C GLN A 198 1.46 11.48 12.31
N ALA A 199 1.82 10.33 11.72
CA ALA A 199 1.44 9.02 12.25
C ALA A 199 2.03 8.80 13.65
N TYR A 200 3.24 9.30 13.88
CA TYR A 200 3.93 9.15 15.16
C TYR A 200 3.28 9.96 16.30
N ASP A 201 2.43 10.95 16.02
CA ASP A 201 1.73 11.70 17.08
C ASP A 201 0.82 10.80 17.92
N MET A 202 0.10 9.88 17.27
CA MET A 202 -0.72 8.89 17.96
C MET A 202 0.13 7.96 18.82
N GLY A 203 1.26 7.51 18.28
CA GLY A 203 2.23 6.67 19.01
C GLY A 203 2.83 7.39 20.21
N ILE A 204 3.27 8.63 20.05
CA ILE A 204 3.87 9.44 21.14
C ILE A 204 2.87 9.57 22.29
N ASN A 205 1.63 9.96 21.99
CA ASN A 205 0.59 10.12 23.00
C ASN A 205 0.26 8.80 23.69
N ALA A 206 0.13 7.71 22.93
CA ALA A 206 -0.17 6.38 23.48
C ALA A 206 1.00 5.79 24.30
N ALA A 207 2.23 6.00 23.88
CA ALA A 207 3.43 5.61 24.62
C ALA A 207 3.56 6.40 25.93
N GLN A 208 3.22 7.69 25.94
CA GLN A 208 3.17 8.49 27.17
C GLN A 208 2.07 7.99 28.11
N ALA A 209 0.87 7.69 27.59
CA ALA A 209 -0.24 7.17 28.38
C ALA A 209 0.05 5.78 29.00
N THR A 210 0.90 4.98 28.35
CA THR A 210 1.33 3.66 28.84
C THR A 210 2.63 3.69 29.64
N GLY A 211 3.23 4.87 29.87
CA GLY A 211 4.51 5.02 30.58
C GLY A 211 5.75 4.58 29.78
N ASN A 212 5.60 4.22 28.50
CA ASN A 212 6.69 3.78 27.65
C ASN A 212 7.54 4.96 27.15
N THR A 213 8.41 5.45 28.02
CA THR A 213 9.27 6.62 27.77
C THR A 213 10.27 6.37 26.63
N LEU A 214 10.72 5.13 26.45
CA LEU A 214 11.63 4.75 25.37
C LEU A 214 10.96 4.95 24.00
N LEU A 215 9.77 4.36 23.80
CA LEU A 215 9.03 4.50 22.54
C LEU A 215 8.60 5.95 22.29
N ALA A 216 8.12 6.65 23.32
CA ALA A 216 7.75 8.06 23.19
C ALA A 216 8.94 8.92 22.72
N THR A 217 10.13 8.71 23.29
CA THR A 217 11.36 9.41 22.90
C THR A 217 11.78 9.06 21.47
N PHE A 218 11.78 7.76 21.14
CA PHE A 218 12.18 7.31 19.82
C PHE A 218 11.23 7.80 18.72
N TRP A 219 9.91 7.77 18.94
CA TRP A 219 8.95 8.26 17.96
C TRP A 219 8.96 9.78 17.79
N LYS A 220 9.29 10.55 18.83
CA LYS A 220 9.64 11.98 18.66
C LYS A 220 10.85 12.13 17.73
N ALA A 221 11.86 11.27 17.88
CA ALA A 221 13.02 11.28 16.99
C ALA A 221 12.61 10.97 15.53
N LYS A 222 11.78 9.94 15.30
CA LYS A 222 11.25 9.59 13.97
C LYS A 222 10.44 10.73 13.35
N LYS A 223 9.55 11.36 14.13
CA LYS A 223 8.78 12.53 13.68
C LYS A 223 9.70 13.67 13.25
N ALA A 224 10.68 14.02 14.08
CA ALA A 224 11.68 15.06 13.75
C ALA A 224 12.48 14.71 12.49
N TYR A 225 12.88 13.44 12.31
CA TYR A 225 13.58 12.96 11.11
C TYR A 225 12.76 13.20 9.83
N PHE A 226 11.49 12.77 9.81
CA PHE A 226 10.62 12.93 8.65
C PHE A 226 10.23 14.40 8.38
N ASN A 227 10.24 15.24 9.42
CA ASN A 227 10.11 16.69 9.30
C ASN A 227 11.41 17.40 8.88
N LYS A 228 12.49 16.65 8.60
CA LYS A 228 13.83 17.16 8.25
C LYS A 228 14.49 17.98 9.37
N ASN A 229 14.02 17.87 10.61
CA ASN A 229 14.71 18.41 11.77
C ASN A 229 15.76 17.41 12.28
N TYR A 230 16.83 17.25 11.49
CA TYR A 230 17.83 16.21 11.71
C TYR A 230 18.62 16.39 13.00
N GLN A 231 18.89 17.62 13.42
CA GLN A 231 19.60 17.92 14.67
C GLN A 231 18.78 17.49 15.90
N GLU A 232 17.49 17.86 15.92
CA GLU A 232 16.59 17.45 16.99
C GLU A 232 16.44 15.92 17.03
N SER A 233 16.24 15.31 15.86
CA SER A 233 16.10 13.87 15.75
C SER A 233 17.36 13.12 16.24
N PHE A 234 18.56 13.54 15.86
CA PHE A 234 19.80 12.96 16.34
C PHE A 234 19.94 13.03 17.87
N ASN A 235 19.59 14.17 18.47
CA ASN A 235 19.60 14.34 19.93
C ASN A 235 18.62 13.38 20.61
N LEU A 236 17.41 13.23 20.07
CA LEU A 236 16.38 12.32 20.58
C LEU A 236 16.75 10.84 20.40
N VAL A 237 17.40 10.48 19.29
CA VAL A 237 17.93 9.11 19.09
C VAL A 237 18.96 8.78 20.18
N ARG A 238 19.91 9.69 20.45
CA ARG A 238 20.88 9.50 21.54
C ARG A 238 20.21 9.45 22.91
N GLN A 239 19.15 10.20 23.12
CA GLN A 239 18.35 10.11 24.34
C GLN A 239 17.68 8.73 24.47
N ALA A 240 17.08 8.20 23.41
CA ALA A 240 16.51 6.85 23.41
C ALA A 240 17.58 5.78 23.72
N LEU A 241 18.78 5.90 23.14
CA LEU A 241 19.91 4.99 23.41
C LEU A 241 20.50 5.13 24.83
N ARG A 242 20.29 6.25 25.52
CA ARG A 242 20.61 6.35 26.96
C ARG A 242 19.61 5.58 27.82
N ILE A 243 18.35 5.50 27.41
CA ILE A 243 17.29 4.73 28.09
C ILE A 243 17.53 3.23 27.86
N ASP A 244 17.75 2.82 26.61
CA ASP A 244 18.12 1.46 26.24
C ASP A 244 19.23 1.47 25.17
N PRO A 245 20.49 1.19 25.56
CA PRO A 245 21.63 1.16 24.62
C PRO A 245 21.54 0.07 23.55
N LYS A 246 20.67 -0.92 23.71
CA LYS A 246 20.51 -2.04 22.77
C LYS A 246 19.26 -1.89 21.90
N TYR A 247 18.52 -0.79 22.02
CA TYR A 247 17.29 -0.59 21.27
C TYR A 247 17.56 -0.45 19.76
N LYS A 248 17.35 -1.56 19.04
CA LYS A 248 17.74 -1.73 17.64
C LYS A 248 17.20 -0.64 16.70
N PRO A 249 15.93 -0.21 16.78
CA PRO A 249 15.43 0.86 15.91
C PRO A 249 16.17 2.19 16.07
N ALA A 250 16.57 2.55 17.30
CA ALA A 250 17.38 3.75 17.54
C ALA A 250 18.83 3.56 17.07
N LEU A 251 19.42 2.38 17.25
CA LEU A 251 20.76 2.08 16.72
C LEU A 251 20.81 2.21 15.19
N ASP A 252 19.79 1.71 14.50
CA ASP A 252 19.70 1.78 13.04
C ASP A 252 19.59 3.22 12.54
N LEU A 253 18.77 4.04 13.18
CA LEU A 253 18.67 5.45 12.81
C LEU A 253 19.95 6.23 13.19
N ASN A 254 20.59 5.91 14.31
CA ASN A 254 21.86 6.52 14.70
C ASN A 254 22.96 6.26 13.66
N LYS A 255 23.01 5.03 13.11
CA LYS A 255 23.97 4.66 12.08
C LYS A 255 23.86 5.54 10.83
N VAL A 256 22.63 5.88 10.41
CA VAL A 256 22.38 6.80 9.28
C VAL A 256 23.04 8.17 9.52
N TYR A 257 22.99 8.68 10.75
CA TYR A 257 23.66 9.93 11.10
C TYR A 257 25.17 9.81 11.13
N GLU A 258 25.71 8.74 11.72
CA GLU A 258 27.16 8.50 11.77
C GLU A 258 27.78 8.34 10.38
N GLU A 259 27.07 7.69 9.45
CA GLU A 259 27.50 7.57 8.05
C GLU A 259 27.47 8.94 7.34
N SER A 260 26.46 9.77 7.61
CA SER A 260 26.39 11.14 7.07
C SER A 260 27.54 12.04 7.55
N LEU A 261 27.94 11.91 8.81
CA LEU A 261 29.04 12.69 9.40
C LEU A 261 30.42 12.28 8.87
N LYS A 262 30.59 11.03 8.41
CA LYS A 262 31.85 10.55 7.81
C LYS A 262 32.05 11.01 6.37
N ASN A 263 30.97 11.37 5.69
CA ASN A 263 30.96 11.73 4.27
C ASN A 263 30.93 13.25 4.03
N ASN A 264 30.94 14.06 5.10
CA ASN A 264 31.08 15.52 5.07
C ASN A 264 32.43 15.93 5.67
#